data_AF-A0A963AB21-F1
#
_entry.id   AF-A0A963AB21-F1
#
_cell.length_a   1.000
_cell.length_b   1.000
_cell.length_c   1.000
_cell.angle_alpha   90.00
_cell.angle_beta   90.00
_cell.angle_gamma   90.00
#
_symmetry.space_group_name_H-M   'P 1'
#
loop_
_entity.id
_entity.type
_entity.pdbx_description
1 polymer ?
#
loop_
_entity_poly.entity_id
_entity_poly.type
_entity_poly.pdbx_seq_one_letter_code
_entity_poly.pdbx_strand_id
1 'polypeptide(L)'
;MQQFTRSRLRRAVDELIIAEMFLVYATIESATAIGDGLSQLGRQLASGEEPGDNPADALRHTLRRVADEASEPYSSRFNYLRDRLRDN
;
A
#
# COMPACT_ATOMS: atom_id res chain seq x y z
N MET A 1 6.23 5.04 41.59
CA MET A 1 6.60 4.21 40.42
C MET A 1 5.41 3.65 39.61
N GLN A 2 4.27 3.27 40.20
CA GLN A 2 3.15 2.65 39.45
C GLN A 2 2.51 3.55 38.36
N GLN A 3 2.52 4.88 38.53
CA GLN A 3 1.92 5.83 37.60
C GLN A 3 2.70 5.96 36.27
N PHE A 4 4.02 5.79 36.32
CA PHE A 4 4.93 5.85 35.16
C PHE A 4 4.84 4.60 34.26
N THR A 5 4.46 3.45 34.84
CA THR A 5 4.26 2.21 34.07
C THR A 5 2.94 2.24 33.32
N ARG A 6 1.90 2.83 33.93
CA ARG A 6 0.58 2.99 33.31
C ARG A 6 0.59 3.95 32.11
N SER A 7 1.41 5.01 32.15
CA SER A 7 1.54 5.94 31.02
C SER A 7 2.30 5.32 29.84
N ARG A 8 3.35 4.53 30.10
CA ARG A 8 4.12 3.82 29.06
C ARG A 8 3.28 2.74 28.38
N LEU A 9 2.53 1.95 29.15
CA LEU A 9 1.63 0.95 28.59
C LEU A 9 0.56 1.59 27.70
N ARG A 10 -0.04 2.70 28.14
CA ARG A 10 -1.03 3.43 27.32
C ARG A 10 -0.44 3.92 26.00
N ARG A 11 0.76 4.52 26.04
CA ARG A 11 1.47 4.95 24.82
C ARG A 11 1.73 3.78 23.86
N ALA A 12 2.18 2.64 24.38
CA ALA A 12 2.44 1.46 23.55
C ALA A 12 1.16 0.92 22.89
N VAL A 13 0.03 0.92 23.62
CA VAL A 13 -1.27 0.54 23.06
C VAL A 13 -1.74 1.53 22.00
N ASP A 14 -1.60 2.84 22.24
CA ASP A 14 -1.97 3.87 21.26
C ASP A 14 -1.11 3.73 19.97
N GLU A 15 0.18 3.43 20.11
CA GLU A 15 1.09 3.17 18.99
C GLU A 15 0.74 1.91 18.21
N LEU A 16 0.35 0.83 18.91
CA LEU A 16 -0.13 -0.40 18.28
C LEU A 16 -1.42 -0.14 17.48
N ILE A 17 -2.38 0.59 18.04
CA ILE A 17 -3.63 0.92 17.35
C ILE A 17 -3.34 1.72 16.06
N ILE A 18 -2.42 2.68 16.10
CA ILE A 18 -2.03 3.46 14.91
C ILE A 18 -1.39 2.54 13.86
N ALA A 19 -0.51 1.63 14.28
CA ALA A 19 0.15 0.69 13.37
C ALA A 19 -0.87 -0.24 12.68
N GLU A 20 -1.84 -0.76 13.42
CA GLU A 20 -2.91 -1.59 12.87
C GLU A 20 -3.81 -0.80 11.92
N MET A 21 -4.19 0.42 12.29
CA MET A 21 -4.99 1.28 11.44
C MET A 21 -4.27 1.59 10.12
N PHE A 22 -2.95 1.79 10.17
CA PHE A 22 -2.11 1.98 8.99
C PHE A 22 -2.12 0.74 8.08
N LEU A 23 -2.05 -0.46 8.64
CA LEU A 23 -2.13 -1.70 7.87
C LEU A 23 -3.48 -1.85 7.16
N VAL A 24 -4.57 -1.52 7.85
CA VAL A 24 -5.92 -1.52 7.26
C VAL A 24 -6.01 -0.54 6.09
N TYR A 25 -5.52 0.69 6.27
CA TYR A 25 -5.51 1.67 5.17
C TYR A 25 -4.64 1.25 4.00
N ALA A 26 -3.45 0.69 4.24
CA ALA A 26 -2.61 0.14 3.17
C ALA A 26 -3.32 -0.95 2.39
N THR A 27 -4.07 -1.81 3.08
CA THR A 27 -4.84 -2.88 2.46
C THR A 27 -5.93 -2.34 1.55
N ILE A 28 -6.66 -1.32 2.00
CA ILE A 28 -7.72 -0.67 1.21
C ILE A 28 -7.13 0.02 -0.03
N GLU A 29 -6.04 0.76 0.13
CA GLU A 29 -5.36 1.43 -0.99
C GLU A 29 -4.81 0.42 -1.99
N SER A 30 -4.17 -0.65 -1.51
CA SER A 30 -3.66 -1.74 -2.36
C SER A 30 -4.78 -2.42 -3.15
N ALA A 31 -5.90 -2.74 -2.49
CA ALA A 31 -7.07 -3.31 -3.15
C ALA A 31 -7.65 -2.38 -4.23
N THR A 32 -7.63 -1.07 -3.98
CA THR A 32 -8.10 -0.06 -4.93
C THR A 32 -7.19 0.00 -6.16
N ALA A 33 -5.87 0.08 -5.96
CA ALA A 33 -4.88 0.07 -7.05
C ALA A 33 -4.99 -1.20 -7.93
N ILE A 34 -5.20 -2.36 -7.29
CA ILE A 34 -5.45 -3.62 -7.99
C ILE A 34 -6.76 -3.56 -8.79
N GLY A 35 -7.85 -3.08 -8.19
CA GLY A 35 -9.15 -2.95 -8.87
C GLY A 35 -9.11 -2.03 -10.08
N ASP A 36 -8.43 -0.88 -9.96
CA ASP A 36 -8.21 0.07 -11.06
C ASP A 36 -7.35 -0.55 -12.16
N GLY A 37 -6.30 -1.27 -11.77
CA GLY A 37 -5.45 -2.07 -12.65
C GLY A 37 -6.23 -3.09 -13.47
N LEU A 38 -7.02 -3.94 -12.81
CA LEU A 38 -7.87 -4.94 -13.46
C LEU A 38 -8.87 -4.29 -14.42
N SER A 39 -9.45 -3.15 -14.03
CA SER A 39 -10.37 -2.38 -14.89
C SER A 39 -9.67 -1.83 -16.13
N GLN A 40 -8.43 -1.36 -16.00
CA GLN A 40 -7.62 -0.92 -17.14
C GLN A 40 -7.25 -2.09 -18.05
N LEU A 41 -6.83 -3.22 -17.48
CA LEU A 41 -6.53 -4.44 -18.24
C LEU A 41 -7.75 -4.93 -19.02
N GLY A 42 -8.93 -4.94 -18.39
CA GLY A 42 -10.18 -5.30 -19.07
C GLY A 42 -10.48 -4.41 -20.27
N ARG A 43 -10.24 -3.09 -20.14
CA ARG A 43 -10.36 -2.16 -21.28
C ARG A 43 -9.33 -2.42 -22.38
N GLN A 44 -8.06 -2.65 -22.03
CA GLN A 44 -6.98 -2.94 -22.99
C GLN A 44 -7.24 -4.24 -23.77
N LEU A 45 -7.76 -5.28 -23.10
CA LEU A 45 -8.13 -6.54 -23.75
C LEU A 45 -9.36 -6.39 -24.66
N ALA A 46 -10.32 -5.55 -24.26
CA ALA A 46 -11.55 -5.32 -25.03
C ALA A 46 -11.35 -4.36 -26.22
N SER A 47 -10.42 -3.40 -26.12
CA SER A 47 -10.22 -2.39 -27.15
C SER A 47 -9.53 -2.93 -28.40
N GLY A 48 -8.78 -4.05 -28.29
CA GLY A 48 -8.10 -4.67 -29.43
C GLY A 48 -7.20 -3.70 -30.19
N GLU A 49 -6.79 -2.60 -29.56
CA GLU A 49 -6.11 -1.50 -30.21
C GLU A 49 -4.74 -1.98 -30.70
N GLU A 50 -4.49 -1.81 -31.99
CA GLU A 50 -3.14 -1.72 -32.55
C GLU A 50 -2.67 -0.26 -32.43
N PRO A 51 -1.67 0.06 -31.60
CA PRO A 51 -0.93 1.29 -31.83
C PRO A 51 0.56 1.08 -31.61
N GLY A 52 1.32 0.84 -32.69
CA GLY A 52 2.77 1.09 -32.82
C GLY A 52 3.75 0.37 -31.86
N ASP A 53 3.27 -0.17 -30.75
CA ASP A 53 3.99 -0.77 -29.64
C ASP A 53 3.37 -2.14 -29.33
N ASN A 54 4.21 -3.11 -29.01
CA ASN A 54 3.80 -4.49 -28.81
C ASN A 54 2.75 -4.58 -27.68
N PRO A 55 1.55 -5.16 -27.91
CA PRO A 55 0.51 -5.31 -26.88
C PRO A 55 1.00 -5.97 -25.58
N ALA A 56 2.02 -6.83 -25.67
CA ALA A 56 2.67 -7.43 -24.52
C ALA A 56 3.40 -6.41 -23.63
N ASP A 57 3.98 -5.36 -24.20
CA ASP A 57 4.70 -4.33 -23.46
C ASP A 57 3.73 -3.38 -22.73
N ALA A 58 2.61 -3.04 -23.36
CA ALA A 58 1.52 -2.31 -22.71
C ALA A 58 0.95 -3.08 -21.49
N LEU A 59 0.74 -4.39 -21.64
CA LEU A 59 0.30 -5.26 -20.55
C LEU A 59 1.33 -5.32 -19.42
N ARG A 60 2.62 -5.53 -19.75
CA ARG A 60 3.71 -5.54 -18.77
C ARG A 60 3.81 -4.22 -18.03
N HIS A 61 3.64 -3.10 -18.74
CA HIS A 61 3.66 -1.78 -18.13
C HIS A 61 2.51 -1.60 -17.14
N THR A 62 1.27 -1.96 -17.52
CA THR A 62 0.12 -1.92 -16.60
C THR A 62 0.36 -2.80 -15.37
N LEU A 63 0.81 -4.04 -15.55
CA LEU A 63 1.05 -4.96 -14.43
C LEU A 63 2.13 -4.44 -13.47
N ARG A 64 3.22 -3.89 -14.02
CA ARG A 64 4.30 -3.31 -13.22
C ARG A 64 3.81 -2.11 -12.41
N ARG A 65 3.08 -1.20 -13.06
CA ARG A 65 2.48 -0.04 -12.40
C ARG A 65 1.56 -0.46 -11.26
N VAL A 66 0.69 -1.45 -11.49
CA VAL A 66 -0.21 -1.97 -10.45
C VAL A 66 0.57 -2.60 -9.30
N ALA A 67 1.63 -3.36 -9.57
CA ALA A 67 2.47 -3.94 -8.53
C ALA A 67 3.17 -2.86 -7.68
N ASP A 68 3.68 -1.81 -8.32
CA ASP A 68 4.33 -0.69 -7.64
C ASP A 68 3.31 0.07 -6.77
N GLU A 69 2.15 0.43 -7.32
CA GLU A 69 1.08 1.14 -6.60
C GLU A 69 0.44 0.31 -5.48
N ALA A 70 0.28 -1.00 -5.68
CA ALA A 70 -0.31 -1.88 -4.67
C ALA A 70 0.64 -2.15 -3.49
N SER A 71 1.96 -1.99 -3.68
CA SER A 71 2.98 -2.27 -2.67
C SER A 71 3.51 -1.02 -1.96
N GLU A 72 3.42 0.15 -2.60
CA GLU A 72 3.82 1.43 -2.03
C GLU A 72 3.16 1.70 -0.65
N PRO A 73 1.83 1.50 -0.46
CA PRO A 73 1.15 1.83 0.78
C PRO A 73 1.73 1.13 2.02
N TYR A 74 2.17 -0.11 1.84
CA TYR A 74 2.80 -0.91 2.89
C TYR A 74 4.23 -0.45 3.15
N SER A 75 4.98 -0.17 2.08
CA SER A 75 6.38 0.22 2.17
C SER A 75 6.54 1.57 2.88
N SER A 76 5.73 2.56 2.50
CA SER A 76 5.76 3.89 3.11
C SER A 76 5.38 3.87 4.59
N ARG A 77 4.29 3.16 4.93
CA ARG A 77 3.83 3.03 6.33
C ARG A 77 4.77 2.21 7.20
N PHE A 78 5.36 1.13 6.67
CA PHE A 78 6.39 0.37 7.38
C PHE A 78 7.60 1.25 7.70
N ASN A 79 8.09 2.02 6.72
CA ASN A 79 9.21 2.92 6.93
C ASN A 79 8.88 3.99 7.97
N TYR A 80 7.68 4.60 7.91
CA TYR A 80 7.22 5.56 8.92
C TYR A 80 7.23 4.97 10.34
N LEU A 81 6.66 3.77 10.52
CA LEU A 81 6.61 3.10 11.82
C LEU A 81 8.02 2.77 12.33
N ARG A 82 8.89 2.29 11.44
CA ARG A 82 10.29 1.99 11.76
C ARG A 82 11.06 3.23 12.20
N ASP A 83 10.90 4.34 11.49
CA ASP A 83 11.62 5.57 11.79
C ASP A 83 11.13 6.17 13.12
N ARG A 84 9.82 6.14 13.37
CA ARG A 84 9.25 6.52 14.67
C ARG A 84 9.78 5.67 15.85
N LEU A 85 10.01 4.38 15.65
CA LEU A 85 10.58 3.49 16.68
C LEU A 85 12.07 3.74 16.93
N ARG A 86 12.79 4.33 15.98
CA ARG A 86 14.20 4.71 16.13
C ARG A 86 14.38 6.02 16.90
N ASP A 87 13.40 6.91 16.79
CA ASP A 87 13.42 8.24 17.40
C ASP A 87 12.89 8.25 18.86
N ASN A 88 12.42 7.11 19.37
CA ASN A 88 11.94 6.88 20.75
C ASN A 88 13.00 6.20 21.62
#